data_AF-A0A8S0VW63-F1
#
_entry.id   AF-A0A8S0VW63-F1
#
_cell.length_a   1.000
_cell.length_b   1.000
_cell.length_c   1.000
_cell.angle_alpha   90.00
_cell.angle_beta   90.00
_cell.angle_gamma   90.00
#
_symmetry.space_group_name_H-M   'P 1'
#
loop_
_entity.id
_entity.type
_entity.pdbx_description
1 polymer ?
#
loop_
_entity_poly.entity_id
_entity_poly.type
_entity_poly.pdbx_seq_one_letter_code
_entity_poly.pdbx_strand_id
1 'polypeptide(L)'
;MPTLDLQIENTRPHVPDAPHLHSSLQPIFRLPAELLYEIFSEYIRNTCKPPSEPELSPSVSYDATNSPFTLGQVCSRWRNVAMSFPDLWTTIIISNPRTQAHLSHTVLWLERSAGQPLDLTVIAVDSDSFDFYAAEHILTVCASLSHLWRKVSLKLATTLLMPLHRVLRASLPCEMLEDVHLYFNRRLGTLGMWLNPVIRGIWSIFYSSPSLRSVHWTTRILDCCCRDAPSTQLESITLDPIDLVGGEDVLHLISRFPNLHHLHAKVMQQTSYEYPGEVSSLPIVFQHLTTLHLESKSPISLLLTHITLPALVDLSLVSHGETESLFAVPAVFSDFLRRSQCRVGKFVYCDPLASEQQLHTVFTLPELRSLTYFDFTGRVSDQTASLFSRHAGDGSLAVMPLLATLRLGICFTADGVLSNVVLSRRPALKRYVFSTSDM
;
A
#
# COMPACT_ATOMS: atom_id res chain seq x y z
N MET A 1 -61.97 -29.73 20.57
CA MET A 1 -63.16 -28.95 20.19
C MET A 1 -64.05 -28.80 21.40
N PRO A 2 -64.71 -27.65 21.66
CA PRO A 2 -64.90 -26.46 20.80
C PRO A 2 -64.04 -25.24 21.27
N THR A 3 -63.40 -24.41 20.44
CA THR A 3 -63.87 -23.35 19.50
C THR A 3 -64.78 -22.29 20.12
N LEU A 4 -64.20 -21.13 20.38
CA LEU A 4 -64.89 -19.85 20.47
C LEU A 4 -64.17 -18.86 19.56
N ASP A 5 -64.83 -18.58 18.44
CA ASP A 5 -64.46 -17.67 17.38
C ASP A 5 -64.46 -16.21 17.88
N LEU A 6 -63.36 -15.50 17.65
CA LEU A 6 -63.35 -14.05 17.63
C LEU A 6 -62.98 -13.61 16.22
N GLN A 7 -64.03 -13.31 15.45
CA GLN A 7 -63.96 -12.55 14.21
C GLN A 7 -63.50 -11.12 14.55
N ILE A 8 -62.31 -10.76 14.10
CA ILE A 8 -61.91 -9.36 13.97
C ILE A 8 -61.83 -9.06 12.49
N GLU A 9 -62.79 -8.28 12.01
CA GLU A 9 -62.89 -7.78 10.65
C GLU A 9 -61.60 -7.07 10.23
N ASN A 10 -61.09 -7.53 9.09
CA ASN A 10 -59.90 -7.03 8.44
C ASN A 10 -60.27 -5.80 7.59
N THR A 11 -60.44 -4.64 8.22
CA THR A 11 -60.54 -3.35 7.52
C THR A 11 -59.17 -2.68 7.47
N ARG A 12 -58.36 -3.08 6.47
CA ARG A 12 -57.21 -2.26 6.06
C ARG A 12 -57.74 -0.98 5.40
N PRO A 13 -57.36 0.22 5.83
CA PRO A 13 -57.65 1.42 5.06
C PRO A 13 -56.92 1.33 3.72
N HIS A 14 -57.69 1.41 2.63
CA HIS A 14 -57.18 1.54 1.26
C HIS A 14 -56.47 2.89 1.14
N VAL A 15 -55.15 2.90 1.39
CA VAL A 15 -54.30 4.04 1.05
C VAL A 15 -54.22 4.06 -0.48
N PRO A 16 -54.69 5.12 -1.18
CA PRO A 16 -54.52 5.21 -2.61
C PRO A 16 -53.02 5.25 -2.92
N ASP A 17 -52.57 4.37 -3.82
CA ASP A 17 -51.22 4.37 -4.37
C ASP A 17 -50.85 5.78 -4.81
N ALA A 18 -49.94 6.43 -4.08
CA ALA A 18 -49.28 7.64 -4.54
C ALA A 18 -48.24 7.20 -5.59
N PRO A 19 -48.46 7.45 -6.89
CA PRO A 19 -47.52 7.00 -7.90
C PRO A 19 -46.28 7.89 -7.81
N HIS A 20 -45.12 7.32 -7.51
CA HIS A 20 -43.75 7.66 -7.95
C HIS A 20 -43.29 9.13 -8.17
N LEU A 21 -44.05 10.17 -7.84
CA LEU A 21 -43.76 11.56 -8.22
C LEU A 21 -42.56 12.15 -7.45
N HIS A 22 -42.30 11.68 -6.23
CA HIS A 22 -41.21 12.19 -5.40
C HIS A 22 -39.81 11.80 -5.89
N SER A 23 -39.65 10.71 -6.66
CA SER A 23 -38.33 10.32 -7.17
C SER A 23 -37.86 11.23 -8.31
N SER A 24 -38.77 11.75 -9.15
CA SER A 24 -38.43 12.60 -10.30
C SER A 24 -37.90 14.00 -9.92
N LEU A 25 -38.08 14.41 -8.67
CA LEU A 25 -37.74 15.75 -8.18
C LEU A 25 -36.37 15.83 -7.49
N GLN A 26 -35.74 14.71 -7.15
CA GLN A 26 -34.41 14.78 -6.53
C GLN A 26 -33.33 15.05 -7.60
N PRO A 27 -32.42 16.02 -7.37
CA PRO A 27 -31.40 16.42 -8.36
C PRO A 27 -30.57 15.26 -8.91
N ILE A 28 -30.32 14.23 -8.09
CA ILE A 28 -29.49 13.09 -8.46
C ILE A 28 -30.11 12.24 -9.59
N PHE A 29 -31.44 12.22 -9.71
CA PHE A 29 -32.12 11.55 -10.83
C PHE A 29 -32.19 12.42 -12.09
N ARG A 30 -31.58 13.60 -12.12
CA ARG A 30 -31.42 14.41 -13.33
C ARG A 30 -30.01 14.34 -13.91
N LEU A 31 -29.05 13.81 -13.15
CA LEU A 31 -27.66 13.69 -13.60
C LEU A 31 -27.53 12.69 -14.76
N PRO A 32 -26.86 13.03 -15.87
CA PRO A 32 -26.51 12.08 -16.92
C PRO A 32 -25.80 10.83 -16.38
N ALA A 33 -25.82 9.75 -17.15
CA ALA A 33 -25.22 8.47 -16.74
C ALA A 33 -23.72 8.61 -16.48
N GLU A 34 -23.05 9.50 -17.23
CA GLU A 34 -21.63 9.82 -17.16
C GLU A 34 -21.28 10.47 -15.81
N LEU A 35 -22.09 11.44 -15.35
CA LEU A 35 -21.87 12.08 -14.05
C LEU A 35 -22.17 11.12 -12.88
N LEU A 36 -23.17 10.25 -13.04
CA LEU A 36 -23.41 9.18 -12.06
C LEU A 36 -22.24 8.19 -12.01
N TYR A 37 -21.68 7.84 -13.18
CA TYR A 37 -20.49 7.00 -13.27
C TYR A 37 -19.27 7.65 -12.59
N GLU A 38 -19.04 8.94 -12.76
CA GLU A 38 -17.96 9.65 -12.06
C GLU A 38 -18.14 9.58 -10.55
N ILE A 39 -19.35 9.84 -10.05
CA ILE A 39 -19.68 9.73 -8.62
C ILE A 39 -19.46 8.29 -8.12
N PHE A 40 -19.92 7.29 -8.87
CA PHE A 40 -19.76 5.87 -8.52
C PHE A 40 -18.28 5.48 -8.49
N SER A 41 -17.51 5.97 -9.44
CA SER A 41 -16.07 5.72 -9.52
C SER A 41 -15.34 6.34 -8.33
N GLU A 42 -15.67 7.56 -7.93
CA GLU A 42 -15.11 8.17 -6.71
C GLU A 42 -15.51 7.40 -5.45
N TYR A 43 -16.76 6.95 -5.34
CA TYR A 43 -17.23 6.14 -4.23
C TYR A 43 -16.46 4.83 -4.09
N ILE A 44 -16.22 4.11 -5.20
CA ILE A 44 -15.44 2.87 -5.20
C ILE A 44 -13.95 3.16 -4.91
N ARG A 45 -13.39 4.26 -5.47
CA ARG A 45 -11.97 4.63 -5.28
C ARG A 45 -11.66 5.13 -3.86
N ASN A 46 -12.63 5.65 -3.12
CA ASN A 46 -12.45 6.14 -1.74
C ASN A 46 -12.26 5.02 -0.69
N THR A 47 -11.89 3.82 -1.12
CA THR A 47 -11.49 2.66 -0.30
C THR A 47 -10.10 2.81 0.33
N CYS A 48 -9.42 3.94 0.14
CA CYS A 48 -8.06 4.21 0.63
C CYS A 48 -7.90 4.43 2.14
N LYS A 49 -8.92 4.18 2.97
CA LYS A 49 -8.68 4.10 4.42
C LYS A 49 -8.17 2.69 4.73
N PRO A 50 -6.94 2.52 5.23
CA PRO A 50 -6.56 1.24 5.81
C PRO A 50 -7.57 0.94 6.93
N PRO A 51 -8.23 -0.22 6.92
CA PRO A 51 -9.16 -0.58 7.96
C PRO A 51 -8.38 -0.62 9.27
N SER A 52 -8.98 -0.05 10.31
CA SER A 52 -8.68 -0.41 11.68
C SER A 52 -9.02 -1.90 11.81
N GLU A 53 -7.99 -2.74 11.60
CA GLU A 53 -8.02 -4.20 11.52
C GLU A 53 -8.74 -4.78 10.29
N PRO A 54 -8.16 -5.78 9.59
CA PRO A 54 -8.90 -6.50 8.57
C PRO A 54 -10.07 -7.20 9.26
N GLU A 55 -11.30 -6.78 8.98
CA GLU A 55 -12.46 -7.60 9.27
C GLU A 55 -12.23 -8.94 8.55
N LEU A 56 -11.85 -9.97 9.33
CA LEU A 56 -11.57 -11.34 8.86
C LEU A 56 -12.82 -12.04 8.30
N SER A 57 -13.92 -11.29 8.16
CA SER A 57 -15.17 -11.72 7.57
C SER A 57 -14.99 -12.02 6.07
N PRO A 58 -15.51 -13.16 5.61
CA PRO A 58 -15.56 -13.47 4.18
C PRO A 58 -16.26 -12.35 3.37
N SER A 59 -15.63 -11.86 2.30
CA SER A 59 -16.18 -10.80 1.45
C SER A 59 -15.64 -10.84 0.02
N VAL A 60 -16.44 -10.35 -0.93
CA VAL A 60 -16.03 -9.98 -2.29
C VAL A 60 -16.23 -8.47 -2.42
N SER A 61 -15.22 -7.74 -1.96
CA SER A 61 -15.02 -6.28 -1.88
C SER A 61 -14.14 -6.04 -0.64
N TYR A 62 -13.20 -5.09 -0.71
CA TYR A 62 -12.34 -4.76 0.44
C TYR A 62 -13.12 -4.18 1.61
N ASP A 63 -14.15 -3.41 1.28
CA ASP A 63 -15.08 -2.80 2.22
C ASP A 63 -16.49 -3.21 1.77
N ALA A 64 -17.26 -3.82 2.68
CA ALA A 64 -18.65 -4.18 2.41
C ALA A 64 -19.50 -2.94 2.05
N THR A 65 -19.05 -1.75 2.48
CA THR A 65 -19.77 -0.49 2.29
C THR A 65 -19.49 0.19 0.96
N ASN A 66 -18.42 -0.14 0.22
CA ASN A 66 -18.02 0.52 -1.03
C ASN A 66 -17.90 -0.47 -2.22
N SER A 67 -19.02 -1.11 -2.58
CA SER A 67 -19.09 -2.09 -3.67
C SER A 67 -19.99 -1.62 -4.82
N PRO A 68 -19.66 -1.94 -6.10
CA PRO A 68 -20.59 -1.79 -7.23
C PRO A 68 -21.92 -2.52 -7.01
N PHE A 69 -21.93 -3.60 -6.22
CA PHE A 69 -23.17 -4.28 -5.84
C PHE A 69 -24.07 -3.37 -4.99
N THR A 70 -23.51 -2.62 -4.04
CA THR A 70 -24.25 -1.67 -3.20
C THR A 70 -24.93 -0.60 -4.05
N LEU A 71 -24.22 -0.05 -5.05
CA LEU A 71 -24.79 0.89 -6.01
C LEU A 71 -25.99 0.28 -6.77
N GLY A 72 -25.88 -0.98 -7.15
CA GLY A 72 -26.95 -1.74 -7.80
C GLY A 72 -28.18 -2.02 -6.92
N GLN A 73 -28.09 -1.86 -5.60
CA GLN A 73 -29.22 -2.04 -4.68
C GLN A 73 -30.01 -0.75 -4.40
N VAL A 74 -29.49 0.42 -4.77
CA VAL A 74 -30.14 1.72 -4.47
C VAL A 74 -31.43 1.91 -5.30
N CYS A 75 -31.33 1.84 -6.62
CA CYS A 75 -32.48 1.91 -7.52
C CYS A 75 -32.18 1.27 -8.88
N SER A 76 -33.22 1.04 -9.70
CA SER A 76 -33.08 0.45 -11.04
C SER A 76 -32.17 1.25 -11.97
N ARG A 77 -32.24 2.59 -11.92
CA ARG A 77 -31.37 3.47 -12.72
C ARG A 77 -29.90 3.29 -12.36
N TRP A 78 -29.57 3.28 -11.07
CA TRP A 78 -28.19 3.13 -10.61
C TRP A 78 -27.63 1.77 -10.99
N ARG A 79 -28.45 0.72 -10.88
CA ARG A 79 -28.11 -0.61 -11.38
C ARG A 79 -27.80 -0.59 -12.87
N ASN A 80 -28.67 0.02 -13.69
CA ASN A 80 -28.45 0.08 -15.13
C ASN A 80 -27.17 0.86 -15.49
N VAL A 81 -26.92 1.98 -14.81
CA VAL A 81 -25.66 2.73 -14.96
C VAL A 81 -24.48 1.85 -14.58
N ALA A 82 -24.47 1.26 -13.39
CA ALA A 82 -23.37 0.41 -12.92
C ALA A 82 -23.09 -0.78 -13.86
N MET A 83 -24.12 -1.38 -14.48
CA MET A 83 -23.96 -2.45 -15.46
C MET A 83 -23.45 -1.98 -16.82
N SER A 84 -23.71 -0.73 -17.19
CA SER A 84 -23.31 -0.17 -18.50
C SER A 84 -21.85 0.25 -18.54
N PHE A 85 -21.18 0.34 -17.39
CA PHE A 85 -19.77 0.74 -17.26
C PHE A 85 -18.93 -0.39 -16.65
N PRO A 86 -18.34 -1.28 -17.49
CA PRO A 86 -17.52 -2.40 -17.04
C PRO A 86 -16.32 -2.00 -16.16
N ASP A 87 -15.80 -0.79 -16.35
CA ASP A 87 -14.66 -0.26 -15.59
C ASP A 87 -14.89 -0.26 -14.07
N LEU A 88 -16.15 -0.09 -13.63
CA LEU A 88 -16.53 -0.17 -12.21
C LEU A 88 -16.32 -1.56 -11.61
N TRP A 89 -16.15 -2.59 -12.45
CA TRP A 89 -16.02 -3.99 -12.07
C TRP A 89 -14.60 -4.55 -12.29
N THR A 90 -13.63 -3.69 -12.58
CA THR A 90 -12.24 -4.12 -12.88
C THR A 90 -11.40 -4.41 -11.64
N THR A 91 -11.78 -3.86 -10.47
CA THR A 91 -11.08 -4.12 -9.20
C THR A 91 -11.87 -5.12 -8.35
N ILE A 92 -11.26 -6.26 -8.03
CA ILE A 92 -11.88 -7.35 -7.29
C ILE A 92 -11.01 -7.70 -6.09
N ILE A 93 -11.62 -7.72 -4.91
CA ILE A 93 -10.92 -8.06 -3.67
C ILE A 93 -11.70 -9.16 -2.97
N ILE A 94 -11.07 -10.32 -2.85
CA ILE A 94 -11.67 -11.53 -2.28
C ILE A 94 -10.97 -11.81 -0.96
N SER A 95 -11.68 -11.68 0.14
CA SER A 95 -11.18 -11.88 1.49
C SER A 95 -11.79 -13.13 2.11
N ASN A 96 -10.93 -14.00 2.64
CA ASN A 96 -11.24 -15.21 3.39
C ASN A 96 -12.40 -16.03 2.79
N PRO A 97 -12.24 -16.58 1.58
CA PRO A 97 -13.35 -17.22 0.90
C PRO A 97 -13.79 -18.51 1.57
N ARG A 98 -15.09 -18.62 1.87
CA ARG A 98 -15.66 -19.77 2.61
C ARG A 98 -16.98 -20.33 2.09
N THR A 99 -17.66 -19.61 1.19
CA THR A 99 -19.06 -19.93 0.85
C THR A 99 -19.26 -19.92 -0.65
N GLN A 100 -20.23 -20.69 -1.11
CA GLN A 100 -20.66 -20.69 -2.50
C GLN A 100 -21.15 -19.31 -2.96
N ALA A 101 -21.62 -18.47 -2.03
CA ALA A 101 -22.01 -17.10 -2.32
C ALA A 101 -20.81 -16.25 -2.79
N HIS A 102 -19.62 -16.39 -2.17
CA HIS A 102 -18.42 -15.67 -2.63
C HIS A 102 -17.99 -16.09 -4.01
N LEU A 103 -18.08 -17.38 -4.33
CA LEU A 103 -17.83 -17.89 -5.66
C LEU A 103 -18.79 -17.28 -6.68
N SER A 104 -20.08 -17.30 -6.37
CA SER A 104 -21.13 -16.74 -7.23
C SER A 104 -20.93 -15.23 -7.44
N HIS A 105 -20.59 -14.49 -6.39
CA HIS A 105 -20.28 -13.06 -6.47
C HIS A 105 -19.01 -12.80 -7.29
N THR A 106 -17.97 -13.61 -7.13
CA THR A 106 -16.72 -13.50 -7.89
C THR A 106 -16.98 -13.72 -9.37
N VAL A 107 -17.66 -14.81 -9.74
CA VAL A 107 -18.02 -15.11 -11.14
C VAL A 107 -18.83 -13.96 -11.75
N LEU A 108 -19.86 -13.50 -11.04
CA LEU A 108 -20.71 -12.40 -11.51
C LEU A 108 -19.94 -11.08 -11.66
N TRP A 109 -18.96 -10.82 -10.79
CA TRP A 109 -18.09 -9.65 -10.90
C TRP A 109 -17.21 -9.74 -12.15
N LEU A 110 -16.62 -10.91 -12.39
CA LEU A 110 -15.79 -11.19 -13.55
C LEU A 110 -16.60 -11.07 -14.86
N GLU A 111 -17.83 -11.59 -14.90
CA GLU A 111 -18.72 -11.41 -16.06
C GLU A 111 -18.97 -9.92 -16.38
N ARG A 112 -19.15 -9.09 -15.35
CA ARG A 112 -19.43 -7.65 -15.51
C ARG A 112 -18.21 -6.81 -15.87
N SER A 113 -17.00 -7.31 -15.60
CA SER A 113 -15.77 -6.69 -16.09
C SER A 113 -15.65 -6.71 -17.62
N ALA A 114 -16.46 -7.52 -18.30
CA ALA A 114 -16.57 -7.58 -19.76
C ALA A 114 -15.20 -7.76 -20.49
N GLY A 115 -14.28 -8.51 -19.89
CA GLY A 115 -12.96 -8.77 -20.48
C GLY A 115 -11.97 -7.60 -20.37
N GLN A 116 -12.26 -6.59 -19.54
CA GLN A 116 -11.32 -5.51 -19.25
C GLN A 116 -10.15 -6.00 -18.37
N PRO A 117 -9.01 -5.27 -18.36
CA PRO A 117 -7.88 -5.59 -17.50
C PRO A 117 -8.25 -5.53 -16.01
N LEU A 118 -7.91 -6.57 -15.26
CA LEU A 118 -8.33 -6.80 -13.88
C LEU A 118 -7.24 -6.46 -12.86
N ASP A 119 -7.66 -5.80 -11.79
CA ASP A 119 -6.90 -5.63 -10.55
C ASP A 119 -7.47 -6.58 -9.50
N LEU A 120 -6.80 -7.72 -9.30
CA LEU A 120 -7.27 -8.80 -8.45
C LEU A 120 -6.46 -8.86 -7.15
N THR A 121 -7.16 -8.89 -6.02
CA THR A 121 -6.56 -9.23 -4.71
C THR A 121 -7.28 -10.44 -4.13
N VAL A 122 -6.52 -11.47 -3.73
CA VAL A 122 -7.04 -12.66 -3.04
C VAL A 122 -6.33 -12.79 -1.69
N ILE A 123 -7.09 -12.77 -0.61
CA ILE A 123 -6.59 -12.92 0.76
C ILE A 123 -7.19 -14.21 1.34
N ALA A 124 -6.38 -15.26 1.40
CA ALA A 124 -6.77 -16.57 1.91
C ALA A 124 -5.66 -17.10 2.81
N VAL A 125 -5.41 -16.41 3.93
CA VAL A 125 -4.36 -16.75 4.91
C VAL A 125 -4.89 -17.69 6.00
N ASP A 126 -3.98 -18.44 6.63
CA ASP A 126 -4.30 -19.33 7.74
C ASP A 126 -4.99 -18.54 8.87
N SER A 127 -6.22 -18.93 9.19
CA SER A 127 -7.02 -18.43 10.30
C SER A 127 -7.84 -19.60 10.84
N ASP A 128 -8.39 -19.49 12.06
CA ASP A 128 -9.22 -20.54 12.68
C ASP A 128 -10.44 -20.97 11.84
N SER A 129 -10.73 -20.21 10.80
CA SER A 129 -11.89 -20.38 9.94
C SER A 129 -11.53 -20.38 8.45
N PHE A 130 -10.28 -20.73 8.13
CA PHE A 130 -9.79 -20.93 6.77
C PHE A 130 -10.44 -22.15 6.11
N ASP A 131 -11.04 -21.97 4.93
CA ASP A 131 -11.56 -23.06 4.09
C ASP A 131 -10.63 -23.27 2.89
N PHE A 132 -9.86 -24.35 2.93
CA PHE A 132 -8.90 -24.69 1.88
C PHE A 132 -9.57 -24.93 0.52
N TYR A 133 -10.69 -25.66 0.48
CA TYR A 133 -11.34 -26.05 -0.77
C TYR A 133 -12.03 -24.85 -1.43
N ALA A 134 -12.67 -24.00 -0.65
CA ALA A 134 -13.23 -22.75 -1.16
C ALA A 134 -12.15 -21.83 -1.72
N ALA A 135 -11.01 -21.69 -1.04
CA ALA A 135 -9.87 -20.92 -1.51
C ALA A 135 -9.26 -21.51 -2.80
N GLU A 136 -9.06 -22.83 -2.86
CA GLU A 136 -8.56 -23.51 -4.07
C GLU A 136 -9.50 -23.31 -5.27
N HIS A 137 -10.81 -23.40 -5.06
CA HIS A 137 -11.78 -23.20 -6.13
C HIS A 137 -11.79 -21.74 -6.63
N ILE A 138 -11.68 -20.75 -5.74
CA ILE A 138 -11.53 -19.35 -6.14
C ILE A 138 -10.24 -19.13 -6.93
N LEU A 139 -9.11 -19.69 -6.48
CA LEU A 139 -7.85 -19.57 -7.22
C LEU A 139 -7.97 -20.17 -8.62
N THR A 140 -8.70 -21.27 -8.76
CA THR A 140 -8.96 -21.89 -10.07
C THR A 140 -9.76 -20.97 -10.98
N VAL A 141 -10.88 -20.40 -10.48
CA VAL A 141 -11.71 -19.46 -11.24
C VAL A 141 -10.91 -18.22 -11.64
N CYS A 142 -10.18 -17.62 -10.69
CA CYS A 142 -9.37 -16.43 -10.95
C CYS A 142 -8.26 -16.71 -11.96
N ALA A 143 -7.53 -17.83 -11.81
CA ALA A 143 -6.44 -18.20 -12.70
C ALA A 143 -6.89 -18.44 -14.13
N SER A 144 -8.12 -18.92 -14.35
CA SER A 144 -8.69 -19.08 -15.70
C SER A 144 -8.75 -17.75 -16.50
N LEU A 145 -8.72 -16.62 -15.80
CA LEU A 145 -8.74 -15.27 -16.35
C LEU A 145 -7.39 -14.56 -16.18
N SER A 146 -6.31 -15.32 -15.99
CA SER A 146 -4.94 -14.80 -15.82
C SER A 146 -4.48 -13.88 -16.95
N HIS A 147 -4.94 -14.11 -18.18
CA HIS A 147 -4.65 -13.28 -19.34
C HIS A 147 -5.18 -11.84 -19.22
N LEU A 148 -6.21 -11.63 -18.40
CA LEU A 148 -6.79 -10.30 -18.14
C LEU A 148 -6.13 -9.61 -16.94
N TRP A 149 -5.26 -10.29 -16.19
CA TRP A 149 -4.67 -9.68 -15.00
C TRP A 149 -3.74 -8.54 -15.37
N ARG A 150 -4.04 -7.34 -14.86
CA ARG A 150 -3.16 -6.18 -14.89
C ARG A 150 -2.38 -6.05 -13.59
N LYS A 151 -3.06 -6.19 -12.45
CA LYS A 151 -2.44 -6.24 -11.13
C LYS A 151 -2.95 -7.44 -10.36
N VAL A 152 -2.05 -8.19 -9.73
CA VAL A 152 -2.44 -9.34 -8.91
C VAL A 152 -1.75 -9.30 -7.55
N SER A 153 -2.54 -9.36 -6.47
CA SER A 153 -2.06 -9.46 -5.10
C SER A 153 -2.62 -10.70 -4.42
N LEU A 154 -1.81 -11.75 -4.32
CA LEU A 154 -2.14 -13.03 -3.72
C LEU A 154 -1.52 -13.12 -2.32
N LYS A 155 -2.34 -13.04 -1.27
CA LYS A 155 -1.96 -13.22 0.14
C LYS A 155 -2.51 -14.55 0.62
N LEU A 156 -1.72 -15.61 0.54
CA LEU A 156 -2.21 -16.99 0.65
C LEU A 156 -1.60 -17.75 1.83
N ALA A 157 -2.33 -18.74 2.34
CA ALA A 157 -1.79 -19.80 3.17
C ALA A 157 -0.73 -20.59 2.38
N THR A 158 0.30 -21.08 3.06
CA THR A 158 1.39 -21.80 2.37
C THR A 158 0.90 -23.10 1.70
N THR A 159 -0.16 -23.71 2.24
CA THR A 159 -0.82 -24.90 1.67
C THR A 159 -1.39 -24.67 0.26
N LEU A 160 -1.70 -23.42 -0.10
CA LEU A 160 -2.27 -23.05 -1.40
C LEU A 160 -1.23 -22.86 -2.51
N LEU A 161 0.08 -22.87 -2.20
CA LEU A 161 1.12 -22.65 -3.23
C LEU A 161 1.16 -23.76 -4.28
N MET A 162 0.99 -25.01 -3.88
CA MET A 162 0.95 -26.15 -4.80
C MET A 162 -0.29 -26.10 -5.71
N PRO A 163 -1.52 -25.91 -5.19
CA PRO A 163 -2.70 -25.64 -6.01
C PRO A 163 -2.49 -24.45 -6.96
N LEU A 164 -1.99 -23.33 -6.46
CA LEU A 164 -1.73 -22.13 -7.25
C LEU A 164 -0.80 -22.42 -8.44
N HIS A 165 0.34 -23.07 -8.19
CA HIS A 165 1.28 -23.42 -9.24
C HIS A 165 0.65 -24.33 -10.31
N ARG A 166 -0.18 -25.29 -9.89
CA ARG A 166 -0.89 -26.20 -10.79
C ARG A 166 -1.88 -25.45 -11.68
N VAL A 167 -2.73 -24.61 -11.09
CA VAL A 167 -3.76 -23.88 -11.86
C VAL A 167 -3.14 -22.86 -12.79
N LEU A 168 -2.11 -22.12 -12.35
CA LEU A 168 -1.42 -21.14 -13.20
C LEU A 168 -0.74 -21.81 -14.40
N ARG A 169 -0.14 -22.99 -14.20
CA ARG A 169 0.50 -23.74 -15.29
C ARG A 169 -0.50 -24.25 -16.33
N ALA A 170 -1.75 -24.48 -15.93
CA ALA A 170 -2.83 -24.89 -16.83
C ALA A 170 -3.62 -23.72 -17.43
N SER A 171 -3.32 -22.49 -17.00
CA SER A 171 -4.05 -21.28 -17.40
C SER A 171 -3.37 -20.57 -18.58
N LEU A 172 -4.06 -19.58 -19.14
CA LEU A 172 -3.51 -18.74 -20.20
C LEU A 172 -2.33 -17.88 -19.69
N PRO A 173 -1.38 -17.49 -20.55
CA PRO A 173 -0.29 -16.59 -20.17
C PRO A 173 -0.80 -15.25 -19.65
N CYS A 174 -0.06 -14.66 -18.71
CA CYS A 174 -0.41 -13.37 -18.11
C CYS A 174 0.10 -12.20 -18.97
N GLU A 175 -0.50 -11.94 -20.15
CA GLU A 175 0.05 -10.98 -21.14
C GLU A 175 -0.02 -9.50 -20.70
N MET A 176 -1.02 -9.16 -19.88
CA MET A 176 -1.30 -7.78 -19.45
C MET A 176 -0.75 -7.45 -18.06
N LEU A 177 -0.01 -8.36 -17.45
CA LEU A 177 0.37 -8.28 -16.04
C LEU A 177 1.48 -7.27 -15.80
N GLU A 178 1.17 -6.19 -15.09
CA GLU A 178 2.03 -5.05 -14.78
C GLU A 178 2.60 -5.10 -13.35
N ASP A 179 1.80 -5.53 -12.37
CA ASP A 179 2.15 -5.57 -10.94
C ASP A 179 1.78 -6.92 -10.32
N VAL A 180 2.74 -7.52 -9.61
CA VAL A 180 2.55 -8.82 -8.93
C VAL A 180 3.02 -8.74 -7.50
N HIS A 181 2.11 -9.08 -6.59
CA HIS A 181 2.40 -9.31 -5.19
C HIS A 181 2.02 -10.73 -4.80
N LEU A 182 3.00 -11.53 -4.40
CA LEU A 182 2.79 -12.87 -3.87
C LEU A 182 3.32 -12.95 -2.44
N TYR A 183 2.41 -12.98 -1.48
CA TYR A 183 2.67 -13.11 -0.06
C TYR A 183 2.10 -14.43 0.48
N PHE A 184 2.83 -15.07 1.38
CA PHE A 184 2.32 -16.21 2.12
C PHE A 184 2.93 -16.29 3.51
N ASN A 185 2.13 -16.70 4.49
CA ASN A 185 2.54 -16.78 5.88
C ASN A 185 3.49 -17.97 6.07
N ARG A 186 4.79 -17.70 6.28
CA ARG A 186 5.80 -18.71 6.61
C ARG A 186 6.24 -18.60 8.08
N ARG A 187 5.45 -19.18 8.98
CA ARG A 187 6.01 -19.80 10.22
C ARG A 187 6.60 -21.18 9.94
N LEU A 188 7.20 -21.37 8.77
CA LEU A 188 7.71 -22.66 8.32
C LEU A 188 9.22 -22.57 8.35
N GLY A 189 9.85 -23.19 9.35
CA GLY A 189 11.30 -23.35 9.40
C GLY A 189 11.81 -24.15 8.19
N THR A 190 12.26 -25.38 8.40
CA THR A 190 12.84 -26.22 7.32
C THR A 190 11.88 -26.52 6.16
N LEU A 191 10.55 -26.52 6.39
CA LEU A 191 9.51 -26.72 5.37
C LEU A 191 9.51 -25.65 4.25
N GLY A 192 9.98 -24.44 4.55
CA GLY A 192 10.07 -23.37 3.54
C GLY A 192 11.00 -23.72 2.38
N MET A 193 12.12 -24.39 2.64
CA MET A 193 13.10 -24.73 1.60
C MET A 193 12.52 -25.68 0.54
N TRP A 194 11.64 -26.61 0.94
CA TRP A 194 11.03 -27.60 0.04
C TRP A 194 10.06 -26.99 -0.97
N LEU A 195 9.48 -25.83 -0.66
CA LEU A 195 8.54 -25.14 -1.54
C LEU A 195 9.23 -24.14 -2.48
N ASN A 196 10.54 -23.92 -2.33
CA ASN A 196 11.29 -23.01 -3.20
C ASN A 196 11.16 -23.34 -4.70
N PRO A 197 11.20 -24.62 -5.15
CA PRO A 197 10.98 -24.94 -6.56
C PRO A 197 9.58 -24.55 -7.06
N VAL A 198 8.56 -24.70 -6.22
CA VAL A 198 7.16 -24.36 -6.53
C VAL A 198 7.02 -22.85 -6.68
N ILE A 199 7.59 -22.10 -5.73
CA ILE A 199 7.56 -20.63 -5.76
C ILE A 199 8.33 -20.07 -6.94
N ARG A 200 9.51 -20.61 -7.21
CA ARG A 200 10.28 -20.29 -8.41
C ARG A 200 9.47 -20.57 -9.68
N GLY A 201 8.76 -21.70 -9.72
CA GLY A 201 7.85 -22.04 -10.82
C GLY A 201 6.69 -21.07 -10.98
N ILE A 202 6.09 -20.58 -9.89
CA ILE A 202 5.04 -19.54 -9.92
C ILE A 202 5.62 -18.23 -10.46
N TRP A 203 6.75 -17.77 -9.93
CA TRP A 203 7.40 -16.54 -10.39
C TRP A 203 7.83 -16.62 -11.85
N SER A 204 8.32 -17.78 -12.32
CA SER A 204 8.64 -17.99 -13.74
C SER A 204 7.44 -17.75 -14.67
N ILE A 205 6.23 -18.09 -14.23
CA ILE A 205 5.01 -17.82 -15.00
C ILE A 205 4.74 -16.31 -15.06
N PHE A 206 4.85 -15.62 -13.92
CA PHE A 206 4.66 -14.17 -13.86
C PHE A 206 5.74 -13.39 -14.62
N TYR A 207 7.00 -13.80 -14.55
CA TYR A 207 8.12 -13.18 -15.25
C TYR A 207 8.07 -13.37 -16.76
N SER A 208 7.26 -14.31 -17.25
CA SER A 208 7.00 -14.48 -18.67
C SER A 208 6.05 -13.40 -19.23
N SER A 209 5.44 -12.57 -18.37
CA SER A 209 4.67 -11.40 -18.80
C SER A 209 5.60 -10.33 -19.40
N PRO A 210 5.35 -9.88 -20.64
CA PRO A 210 6.13 -8.81 -21.26
C PRO A 210 5.80 -7.42 -20.69
N SER A 211 4.68 -7.29 -19.99
CA SER A 211 4.17 -6.00 -19.45
C SER A 211 4.57 -5.77 -18.00
N LEU A 212 5.27 -6.71 -17.37
CA LEU A 212 5.55 -6.69 -15.93
C LEU A 212 6.60 -5.64 -15.58
N ARG A 213 6.21 -4.68 -14.74
CA ARG A 213 7.05 -3.55 -14.30
C ARG A 213 7.28 -3.51 -12.79
N SER A 214 6.37 -4.10 -12.02
CA SER A 214 6.38 -4.01 -10.56
C SER A 214 6.24 -5.38 -9.92
N VAL A 215 7.09 -5.65 -8.92
CA VAL A 215 7.09 -6.91 -8.17
C VAL A 215 7.21 -6.66 -6.67
N HIS A 216 6.46 -7.43 -5.91
CA HIS A 216 6.51 -7.40 -4.45
C HIS A 216 6.98 -8.76 -3.95
N TRP A 217 8.18 -8.79 -3.38
CA TRP A 217 8.86 -9.99 -2.90
C TRP A 217 8.83 -10.09 -1.38
N THR A 218 8.63 -11.32 -0.90
CA THR A 218 8.73 -11.68 0.52
C THR A 218 10.02 -12.46 0.78
N THR A 219 10.64 -12.20 1.92
CA THR A 219 12.11 -12.07 1.92
C THR A 219 12.88 -13.35 2.15
N ARG A 220 12.22 -14.36 2.71
CA ARG A 220 12.81 -15.67 2.96
C ARG A 220 13.08 -16.48 1.68
N ILE A 221 12.77 -15.92 0.50
CA ILE A 221 12.84 -16.59 -0.80
C ILE A 221 13.50 -15.69 -1.87
N LEU A 222 14.07 -14.54 -1.45
CA LEU A 222 14.66 -13.54 -2.36
C LEU A 222 15.67 -14.15 -3.32
N ASP A 223 16.51 -15.08 -2.88
CA ASP A 223 17.54 -15.67 -3.73
C ASP A 223 16.99 -16.36 -4.98
N CYS A 224 15.85 -17.05 -4.89
CA CYS A 224 15.27 -17.73 -6.06
C CYS A 224 14.33 -16.83 -6.86
N CYS A 225 13.66 -15.86 -6.23
CA CYS A 225 12.78 -14.91 -6.94
C CYS A 225 13.58 -13.86 -7.71
N CYS A 226 14.60 -13.26 -7.09
CA CYS A 226 15.36 -12.15 -7.67
C CYS A 226 16.27 -12.61 -8.81
N ARG A 227 16.81 -13.84 -8.71
CA ARG A 227 17.82 -14.30 -9.67
C ARG A 227 17.27 -14.48 -11.08
N ASP A 228 16.04 -14.98 -11.18
CA ASP A 228 15.35 -15.22 -12.45
C ASP A 228 14.48 -14.04 -12.89
N ALA A 229 14.45 -12.95 -12.10
CA ALA A 229 13.64 -11.79 -12.40
C ALA A 229 14.16 -11.08 -13.67
N PRO A 230 13.25 -10.54 -14.51
CA PRO A 230 13.60 -9.90 -15.76
C PRO A 230 14.18 -8.50 -15.47
N SER A 231 15.51 -8.41 -15.44
CA SER A 231 16.20 -7.25 -14.86
C SER A 231 15.98 -5.93 -15.57
N THR A 232 15.72 -5.96 -16.88
CA THR A 232 15.60 -4.76 -17.72
C THR A 232 14.20 -4.18 -17.78
N GLN A 233 13.15 -4.93 -17.41
CA GLN A 233 11.77 -4.44 -17.48
C GLN A 233 11.23 -3.95 -16.13
N LEU A 234 11.83 -4.37 -15.01
CA LEU A 234 11.36 -3.99 -13.69
C LEU A 234 11.75 -2.56 -13.35
N GLU A 235 10.73 -1.76 -13.00
CA GLU A 235 10.81 -0.35 -12.65
C GLU A 235 10.51 -0.11 -11.16
N SER A 236 9.78 -1.03 -10.52
CA SER A 236 9.37 -0.94 -9.12
C SER A 236 9.58 -2.26 -8.40
N ILE A 237 10.23 -2.20 -7.23
CA ILE A 237 10.45 -3.37 -6.37
C ILE A 237 9.99 -3.02 -4.96
N THR A 238 9.12 -3.88 -4.42
CA THR A 238 8.70 -3.84 -3.02
C THR A 238 9.20 -5.08 -2.29
N LEU A 239 9.73 -4.90 -1.09
CA LEU A 239 10.25 -5.98 -0.24
C LEU A 239 9.50 -5.96 1.09
N ASP A 240 8.61 -6.94 1.31
CA ASP A 240 7.72 -7.00 2.47
C ASP A 240 7.64 -8.41 3.05
N PRO A 241 7.91 -8.63 4.36
CA PRO A 241 8.88 -7.98 5.25
C PRO A 241 10.25 -8.68 5.21
N ILE A 242 11.36 -7.93 5.33
CA ILE A 242 12.76 -8.40 5.32
C ILE A 242 13.28 -8.77 6.70
N ASP A 243 13.51 -10.06 6.91
CA ASP A 243 14.53 -10.56 7.84
C ASP A 243 15.89 -10.35 7.17
N LEU A 244 16.65 -9.30 7.53
CA LEU A 244 17.98 -9.06 6.97
C LEU A 244 18.95 -10.05 7.63
N VAL A 245 19.21 -11.17 6.95
CA VAL A 245 20.44 -11.94 7.17
C VAL A 245 21.45 -11.36 6.19
N GLY A 246 22.30 -10.44 6.66
CA GLY A 246 23.27 -9.72 5.81
C GLY A 246 22.60 -8.74 4.85
N GLY A 247 22.35 -7.50 5.28
CA GLY A 247 21.68 -6.50 4.44
C GLY A 247 22.42 -6.10 3.15
N GLU A 248 23.69 -6.45 3.02
CA GLU A 248 24.48 -6.24 1.80
C GLU A 248 24.03 -7.18 0.66
N ASP A 249 23.66 -8.43 0.94
CA ASP A 249 23.25 -9.40 -0.08
C ASP A 249 22.00 -8.94 -0.83
N VAL A 250 21.03 -8.39 -0.10
CA VAL A 250 19.77 -7.88 -0.67
C VAL A 250 20.03 -6.69 -1.58
N LEU A 251 20.89 -5.75 -1.16
CA LEU A 251 21.23 -4.60 -1.99
C LEU A 251 22.03 -4.98 -3.23
N HIS A 252 22.95 -5.93 -3.11
CA HIS A 252 23.66 -6.46 -4.27
C HIS A 252 22.70 -7.12 -5.26
N LEU A 253 21.70 -7.86 -4.78
CA LEU A 253 20.67 -8.43 -5.66
C LEU A 253 19.87 -7.33 -6.38
N ILE A 254 19.48 -6.26 -5.68
CA ILE A 254 18.68 -5.17 -6.26
C ILE A 254 19.53 -4.29 -7.20
N SER A 255 20.84 -4.21 -7.01
CA SER A 255 21.75 -3.46 -7.88
C SER A 255 21.75 -3.96 -9.34
N ARG A 256 21.23 -5.17 -9.58
CA ARG A 256 21.12 -5.79 -10.91
C ARG A 256 20.00 -5.20 -11.77
N PHE A 257 19.13 -4.35 -11.22
CA PHE A 257 17.98 -3.77 -11.93
C PHE A 257 18.32 -2.34 -12.39
N PRO A 258 18.81 -2.14 -13.63
CA PRO A 258 19.28 -0.84 -14.10
C PRO A 258 18.15 0.20 -14.24
N ASN A 259 16.92 -0.24 -14.50
CA ASN A 259 15.77 0.64 -14.75
C ASN A 259 14.89 0.84 -13.50
N LEU A 260 15.43 0.57 -12.31
CA LEU A 260 14.68 0.69 -11.06
C LEU A 260 14.47 2.16 -10.70
N HIS A 261 13.21 2.59 -10.66
CA HIS A 261 12.78 3.94 -10.28
C HIS A 261 12.22 4.00 -8.86
N HIS A 262 11.55 2.93 -8.42
CA HIS A 262 10.89 2.88 -7.12
C HIS A 262 11.37 1.67 -6.30
N LEU A 263 11.83 1.92 -5.07
CA LEU A 263 12.18 0.88 -4.12
C LEU A 263 11.44 1.10 -2.80
N HIS A 264 10.64 0.11 -2.41
CA HIS A 264 10.05 0.01 -1.08
C HIS A 264 10.70 -1.17 -0.36
N ALA A 265 11.34 -0.93 0.79
CA ALA A 265 11.86 -2.01 1.63
C ALA A 265 11.38 -1.89 3.08
N LYS A 266 10.78 -2.98 3.60
CA LYS A 266 10.38 -3.10 4.99
C LYS A 266 11.31 -4.04 5.74
N VAL A 267 12.05 -3.53 6.72
CA VAL A 267 13.11 -4.21 7.48
C VAL A 267 12.61 -4.54 8.88
N MET A 268 12.43 -5.82 9.21
CA MET A 268 11.82 -6.24 10.47
C MET A 268 12.82 -6.65 11.55
N GLN A 269 13.95 -7.26 11.19
CA GLN A 269 15.04 -7.59 12.11
C GLN A 269 16.38 -7.56 11.38
N GLN A 270 17.39 -6.86 11.92
CA GLN A 270 18.79 -7.16 11.66
C GLN A 270 19.19 -8.27 12.61
N THR A 271 19.32 -9.51 12.14
CA THR A 271 19.94 -10.54 12.97
C THR A 271 21.45 -10.36 12.88
N SER A 272 22.08 -9.93 13.98
CA SER A 272 23.53 -10.00 14.14
C SER A 272 23.94 -11.46 14.38
N TYR A 273 23.65 -12.35 13.42
CA TYR A 273 24.44 -13.57 13.36
C TYR A 273 25.80 -13.12 12.84
N GLU A 274 26.81 -13.15 13.70
CA GLU A 274 28.21 -13.05 13.34
C GLU A 274 28.51 -14.15 12.31
N TYR A 275 28.26 -13.88 11.04
CA TYR A 275 28.79 -14.68 9.96
C TYR A 275 30.21 -14.19 9.72
N PRO A 276 31.23 -15.02 9.96
CA PRO A 276 32.61 -14.71 9.64
C PRO A 276 32.79 -14.86 8.13
N GLY A 277 32.28 -13.90 7.38
CA GLY A 277 32.54 -13.74 5.95
C GLY A 277 32.93 -12.29 5.71
N GLU A 278 34.08 -12.06 5.08
CA GLU A 278 34.50 -10.74 4.63
C GLU A 278 33.40 -10.17 3.71
N VAL A 279 32.59 -9.26 4.25
CA VAL A 279 31.44 -8.68 3.55
C VAL A 279 31.95 -7.67 2.53
N SER A 280 31.38 -7.70 1.32
CA SER A 280 31.84 -6.90 0.19
C SER A 280 31.40 -5.44 0.36
N SER A 281 32.26 -4.65 1.00
CA SER A 281 32.13 -3.21 1.28
C SER A 281 32.00 -2.27 0.05
N LEU A 282 31.54 -2.77 -1.11
CA LEU A 282 31.43 -1.97 -2.32
C LEU A 282 30.20 -1.04 -2.26
N PRO A 283 30.36 0.27 -2.46
CA PRO A 283 29.24 1.19 -2.53
C PRO A 283 28.38 0.91 -3.76
N ILE A 284 27.07 0.81 -3.55
CA ILE A 284 26.08 0.52 -4.59
C ILE A 284 25.46 1.83 -5.05
N VAL A 285 25.48 2.09 -6.36
CA VAL A 285 24.92 3.31 -6.96
C VAL A 285 23.68 2.96 -7.77
N PHE A 286 22.54 3.55 -7.42
CA PHE A 286 21.31 3.42 -8.21
C PHE A 286 21.06 4.69 -9.01
N GLN A 287 21.43 4.66 -10.30
CA GLN A 287 21.46 5.85 -11.16
C GLN A 287 20.08 6.44 -11.45
N HIS A 288 19.03 5.61 -11.46
CA HIS A 288 17.68 6.00 -11.90
C HIS A 288 16.64 5.95 -10.78
N LEU A 289 17.04 5.64 -9.54
CA LEU A 289 16.11 5.52 -8.43
C LEU A 289 15.59 6.90 -8.00
N THR A 290 14.31 7.14 -8.20
CA THR A 290 13.63 8.41 -7.91
C THR A 290 12.87 8.39 -6.59
N THR A 291 12.38 7.21 -6.19
CA THR A 291 11.62 7.03 -4.95
C THR A 291 12.24 5.94 -4.09
N LEU A 292 12.56 6.29 -2.84
CA LEU A 292 12.97 5.36 -1.81
C LEU A 292 11.99 5.42 -0.63
N HIS A 293 11.35 4.31 -0.31
CA HIS A 293 10.54 4.15 0.89
C HIS A 293 11.13 3.03 1.76
N LEU A 294 11.58 3.39 2.96
CA LEU A 294 12.14 2.47 3.92
C LEU A 294 11.29 2.44 5.18
N GLU A 295 10.83 1.26 5.55
CA GLU A 295 10.23 0.98 6.84
C GLU A 295 11.21 0.11 7.64
N SER A 296 11.50 0.45 8.89
CA SER A 296 12.46 -0.34 9.68
C SER A 296 12.13 -0.40 11.16
N LYS A 297 12.32 -1.57 11.78
CA LYS A 297 12.34 -1.74 13.24
C LYS A 297 13.71 -1.48 13.89
N SER A 298 14.77 -1.48 13.08
CA SER A 298 16.16 -1.25 13.52
C SER A 298 16.74 0.03 12.89
N PRO A 299 17.83 0.59 13.42
CA PRO A 299 18.54 1.69 12.77
C PRO A 299 18.92 1.36 11.32
N ILE A 300 18.77 2.34 10.43
CA ILE A 300 19.04 2.18 8.98
C ILE A 300 20.44 2.68 8.59
N SER A 301 21.29 2.99 9.58
CA SER A 301 22.61 3.57 9.37
C SER A 301 23.48 2.74 8.42
N LEU A 302 23.59 1.42 8.66
CA LEU A 302 24.35 0.51 7.79
C LEU A 302 23.82 0.51 6.36
N LEU A 303 22.51 0.46 6.18
CA LEU A 303 21.93 0.50 4.85
C LEU A 303 22.29 1.80 4.11
N LEU A 304 22.18 2.93 4.80
CA LEU A 304 22.49 4.25 4.26
C LEU A 304 23.98 4.47 4.02
N THR A 305 24.91 3.73 4.64
CA THR A 305 26.36 3.86 4.33
C THR A 305 26.74 3.24 3.00
N HIS A 306 26.02 2.21 2.53
CA HIS A 306 26.39 1.46 1.33
C HIS A 306 25.70 1.94 0.05
N ILE A 307 24.67 2.80 0.12
CA ILE A 307 23.90 3.22 -1.06
C ILE A 307 24.17 4.65 -1.49
N THR A 308 24.14 4.91 -2.79
CA THR A 308 24.24 6.26 -3.39
C THR A 308 23.13 6.43 -4.41
N LEU A 309 22.30 7.47 -4.24
CA LEU A 309 21.04 7.63 -4.98
C LEU A 309 20.96 9.01 -5.68
N PRO A 310 21.69 9.23 -6.79
CA PRO A 310 21.79 10.54 -7.44
C PRO A 310 20.48 11.11 -7.99
N ALA A 311 19.56 10.25 -8.44
CA ALA A 311 18.28 10.67 -9.01
C ALA A 311 17.14 10.79 -7.98
N LEU A 312 17.42 10.66 -6.67
CA LEU A 312 16.38 10.61 -5.65
C LEU A 312 15.62 11.93 -5.52
N VAL A 313 14.29 11.85 -5.63
CA VAL A 313 13.36 12.99 -5.49
C VAL A 313 12.43 12.78 -4.30
N ASP A 314 11.96 11.56 -4.08
CA ASP A 314 11.01 11.20 -3.05
C ASP A 314 11.65 10.25 -2.03
N LEU A 315 11.80 10.72 -0.80
CA LEU A 315 12.35 9.94 0.30
C LEU A 315 11.29 9.74 1.38
N SER A 316 11.10 8.50 1.82
CA SER A 316 10.22 8.15 2.93
C SER A 316 10.95 7.20 3.88
N LEU A 317 11.03 7.58 5.15
CA LEU A 317 11.70 6.84 6.20
C LEU A 317 10.75 6.68 7.38
N VAL A 318 10.38 5.44 7.71
CA VAL A 318 9.35 5.12 8.70
C VAL A 318 9.89 4.14 9.73
N SER A 319 9.87 4.56 11.00
CA SER A 319 10.27 3.76 12.15
C SER A 319 9.09 2.95 12.65
N HIS A 320 9.31 1.65 12.82
CA HIS A 320 8.43 0.75 13.58
C HIS A 320 9.15 0.20 14.82
N GLY A 321 10.29 0.78 15.17
CA GLY A 321 11.10 0.36 16.32
C GLY A 321 10.45 0.80 17.65
N GLU A 322 10.66 -0.01 18.68
CA GLU A 322 10.19 0.27 20.05
C GLU A 322 11.32 0.77 20.96
N THR A 323 12.59 0.51 20.58
CA THR A 323 13.74 0.72 21.45
C THR A 323 14.68 1.84 20.98
N GLU A 324 14.83 2.03 19.66
CA GLU A 324 15.80 2.97 19.09
C GLU A 324 15.20 3.77 17.92
N SER A 325 15.67 5.02 17.77
CA SER A 325 15.36 5.88 16.62
C SER A 325 16.05 5.37 15.34
N LEU A 326 15.44 5.65 14.18
CA LEU A 326 16.02 5.33 12.87
C LEU A 326 17.41 5.95 12.67
N PHE A 327 17.61 7.13 13.25
CA PHE A 327 18.84 7.91 13.17
C PHE A 327 19.58 7.92 14.50
N ALA A 328 19.96 6.73 15.00
CA ALA A 328 20.89 6.61 16.13
C ALA A 328 22.16 7.47 15.91
N VAL A 329 22.63 7.58 14.66
CA VAL A 329 23.72 8.47 14.25
C VAL A 329 23.26 9.38 13.10
N PRO A 330 22.78 10.61 13.39
CA PRO A 330 22.28 11.53 12.36
C PRO A 330 23.31 11.91 11.29
N ALA A 331 24.61 11.86 11.61
CA ALA A 331 25.68 12.14 10.67
C ALA A 331 25.66 11.22 9.43
N VAL A 332 25.25 9.96 9.60
CA VAL A 332 25.16 8.99 8.49
C VAL A 332 24.15 9.44 7.45
N PHE A 333 23.05 10.07 7.87
CA PHE A 333 22.05 10.59 6.94
C PHE A 333 22.57 11.79 6.15
N SER A 334 23.28 12.71 6.81
CA SER A 334 23.97 13.82 6.15
C SER A 334 24.98 13.31 5.12
N ASP A 335 25.80 12.32 5.48
CA ASP A 335 26.80 11.75 4.59
C ASP A 335 26.17 11.04 3.39
N PHE A 336 25.03 10.35 3.61
CA PHE A 336 24.25 9.75 2.54
C PHE A 336 23.72 10.79 1.55
N LEU A 337 23.12 11.89 2.01
CA LEU A 337 22.60 12.94 1.14
C LEU A 337 23.74 13.63 0.37
N ARG A 338 24.85 13.91 1.05
CA ARG A 338 26.04 14.53 0.44
C ARG A 338 26.68 13.63 -0.62
N ARG A 339 26.81 12.33 -0.33
CA ARG A 339 27.35 11.34 -1.27
C ARG A 339 26.43 11.17 -2.48
N SER A 340 25.13 11.19 -2.26
CA SER A 340 24.13 11.04 -3.33
C SER A 340 24.01 12.30 -4.19
N GLN A 341 24.30 13.49 -3.67
CA GLN A 341 24.14 14.77 -4.39
C GLN A 341 22.72 14.97 -4.98
N CYS A 342 21.73 14.32 -4.38
CA CYS A 342 20.35 14.35 -4.85
C CYS A 342 19.64 15.63 -4.41
N ARG A 343 18.51 15.92 -5.05
CA ARG A 343 17.63 17.05 -4.71
C ARG A 343 16.28 16.52 -4.29
N VAL A 344 16.15 16.20 -3.00
CA VAL A 344 14.92 15.68 -2.44
C VAL A 344 13.85 16.77 -2.50
N GLY A 345 12.73 16.49 -3.16
CA GLY A 345 11.56 17.36 -3.28
C GLY A 345 10.48 17.02 -2.26
N LYS A 346 10.36 15.74 -1.91
CA LYS A 346 9.41 15.21 -0.92
C LYS A 346 10.14 14.38 0.13
N PHE A 347 9.91 14.69 1.40
CA PHE A 347 10.45 13.91 2.51
C PHE A 347 9.35 13.55 3.51
N VAL A 348 9.15 12.25 3.71
CA VAL A 348 8.29 11.70 4.76
C VAL A 348 9.19 11.06 5.81
N TYR A 349 9.01 11.46 7.07
CA TYR A 349 9.81 10.96 8.17
C TYR A 349 8.91 10.63 9.36
N CYS A 350 8.82 9.35 9.70
CA CYS A 350 8.10 8.90 10.88
C CYS A 350 9.10 8.28 11.85
N ASP A 351 9.27 8.90 13.01
CA ASP A 351 10.16 8.38 14.05
C ASP A 351 9.66 8.82 15.44
N PRO A 352 8.85 7.98 16.10
CA PRO A 352 8.31 8.28 17.41
C PRO A 352 9.38 8.40 18.51
N LEU A 353 10.56 7.82 18.30
CA LEU A 353 11.64 7.72 19.29
C LEU A 353 12.76 8.75 19.08
N ALA A 354 12.66 9.60 18.06
CA ALA A 354 13.65 10.62 17.80
C ALA A 354 13.67 11.69 18.91
N SER A 355 14.86 11.94 19.47
CA SER A 355 15.09 13.03 20.41
C SER A 355 15.09 14.39 19.71
N GLU A 356 14.81 15.47 20.45
CA GLU A 356 14.82 16.83 19.91
C GLU A 356 16.17 17.21 19.27
N GLN A 357 17.29 16.74 19.82
CA GLN A 357 18.63 16.99 19.26
C GLN A 357 18.83 16.31 17.91
N GLN A 358 18.34 15.08 17.75
CA GLN A 358 18.36 14.37 16.48
C GLN A 358 17.48 15.07 15.45
N LEU A 359 16.25 15.44 15.84
CA LEU A 359 15.33 16.18 14.97
C LEU A 359 15.92 17.52 14.53
N HIS A 360 16.51 18.28 15.45
CA HIS A 360 17.20 19.52 15.12
C HIS A 360 18.32 19.28 14.09
N THR A 361 19.15 18.26 14.31
CA THR A 361 20.27 17.93 13.42
C THR A 361 19.76 17.56 12.02
N VAL A 362 18.73 16.72 11.92
CA VAL A 362 18.17 16.28 10.64
C VAL A 362 17.45 17.42 9.91
N PHE A 363 16.63 18.21 10.60
CA PHE A 363 15.81 19.26 9.97
C PHE A 363 16.65 20.45 9.51
N THR A 364 17.79 20.71 10.14
CA THR A 364 18.69 21.82 9.78
C THR A 364 19.70 21.47 8.69
N LEU A 365 19.65 20.25 8.14
CA LEU A 365 20.56 19.82 7.07
C LEU A 365 20.43 20.71 5.83
N PRO A 366 21.55 21.24 5.29
CA PRO A 366 21.52 22.11 4.11
C PRO A 366 21.04 21.37 2.85
N GLU A 367 21.21 20.05 2.79
CA GLU A 367 20.78 19.19 1.69
C GLU A 367 19.24 19.13 1.57
N LEU A 368 18.49 19.42 2.64
CA LEU A 368 17.02 19.41 2.67
C LEU A 368 16.39 20.75 2.25
N ARG A 369 17.18 21.72 1.78
CA ARG A 369 16.67 23.05 1.39
C ARG A 369 15.78 23.04 0.15
N SER A 370 15.90 22.03 -0.70
CA SER A 370 15.07 21.85 -1.90
C SER A 370 13.67 21.30 -1.62
N LEU A 371 13.37 20.91 -0.36
CA LEU A 371 12.10 20.28 -0.03
C LEU A 371 10.90 21.22 -0.25
N THR A 372 9.88 20.66 -0.91
CA THR A 372 8.59 21.30 -1.15
C THR A 372 7.46 20.64 -0.37
N TYR A 373 7.62 19.36 -0.04
CA TYR A 373 6.70 18.59 0.80
C TYR A 373 7.48 17.95 1.95
N PHE A 374 7.02 18.19 3.18
CA PHE A 374 7.56 17.57 4.38
C PHE A 374 6.43 17.07 5.27
N ASP A 375 6.52 15.81 5.66
CA ASP A 375 5.56 15.14 6.53
C ASP A 375 6.32 14.43 7.64
N PHE A 376 6.20 14.95 8.86
CA PHE A 376 6.82 14.38 10.04
C PHE A 376 5.77 13.82 10.97
N THR A 377 5.93 12.56 11.38
CA THR A 377 5.11 11.93 12.41
C THR A 377 6.00 11.46 13.54
N GLY A 378 5.88 12.09 14.71
CA GLY A 378 6.69 11.83 15.89
C GLY A 378 6.43 12.91 16.93
N ARG A 379 7.06 12.85 18.09
CA ARG A 379 6.81 13.84 19.15
C ARG A 379 7.32 15.24 18.72
N VAL A 380 6.39 16.17 18.46
CA VAL A 380 6.74 17.57 18.13
C VAL A 380 6.52 18.46 19.35
N SER A 381 7.61 19.00 19.91
CA SER A 381 7.58 20.01 20.97
C SER A 381 7.61 21.43 20.42
N ASP A 382 7.46 22.41 21.30
CA ASP A 382 7.65 23.82 20.97
C ASP A 382 9.02 24.11 20.34
N GLN A 383 10.08 23.45 20.82
CA GLN A 383 11.42 23.64 20.28
C GLN A 383 11.50 23.15 18.85
N THR A 384 11.02 21.93 18.57
CA THR A 384 10.98 21.36 17.22
C THR A 384 10.10 22.20 16.29
N ALA A 385 8.92 22.61 16.74
CA ALA A 385 8.01 23.45 15.95
C ALA A 385 8.65 24.81 15.63
N SER A 386 9.34 25.43 16.60
CA SER A 386 9.98 26.74 16.44
C SER A 386 11.06 26.76 15.35
N LEU A 387 11.67 25.61 15.01
CA LEU A 387 12.64 25.51 13.91
C LEU A 387 12.04 25.93 12.58
N PHE A 388 10.76 25.63 12.38
CA PHE A 388 10.05 25.99 11.17
C PHE A 388 9.69 27.48 11.13
N SER A 389 9.65 28.18 12.27
CA SER A 389 9.35 29.62 12.32
C SER A 389 10.55 30.54 12.04
N ARG A 390 11.77 30.00 11.94
CA ARG A 390 13.01 30.80 11.80
C ARG A 390 13.13 31.40 10.39
N HIS A 391 13.20 32.74 10.30
CA HIS A 391 13.40 33.46 9.05
C HIS A 391 14.88 33.53 8.67
N ALA A 392 15.16 33.66 7.37
CA ALA A 392 16.53 33.84 6.86
C ALA A 392 17.19 35.19 7.25
N GLY A 393 16.44 36.11 7.86
CA GLY A 393 16.91 37.45 8.24
C GLY A 393 17.67 37.54 9.57
N ASP A 394 17.51 36.57 10.48
CA ASP A 394 18.05 36.64 11.85
C ASP A 394 19.49 36.09 11.99
N GLY A 395 20.22 35.94 10.88
CA GLY A 395 21.53 35.29 10.86
C GLY A 395 21.49 33.76 11.05
N SER A 396 20.32 33.19 11.37
CA SER A 396 20.08 31.75 11.39
C SER A 396 19.62 31.26 10.00
N LEU A 397 20.19 30.14 9.53
CA LEU A 397 19.78 29.51 8.27
C LEU A 397 18.31 29.06 8.36
N ALA A 398 17.47 29.56 7.44
CA ALA A 398 16.09 29.11 7.33
C ALA A 398 16.01 27.61 7.03
N VAL A 399 15.28 26.88 7.87
CA VAL A 399 15.01 25.44 7.73
C VAL A 399 14.02 25.23 6.59
N MET A 400 14.39 24.41 5.59
CA MET A 400 13.51 24.02 4.46
C MET A 400 12.75 25.22 3.84
N PRO A 401 13.45 26.21 3.26
CA PRO A 401 12.85 27.49 2.87
C PRO A 401 11.84 27.40 1.71
N LEU A 402 11.86 26.35 0.90
CA LEU A 402 10.99 26.17 -0.27
C LEU A 402 9.71 25.37 0.04
N LEU A 403 9.41 25.16 1.33
CA LEU A 403 8.35 24.27 1.74
C LEU A 403 6.95 24.81 1.38
N ALA A 404 6.23 24.07 0.54
CA ALA A 404 4.87 24.38 0.11
C ALA A 404 3.81 23.59 0.90
N THR A 405 4.16 22.39 1.38
CA THR A 405 3.28 21.53 2.20
C THR A 405 4.01 21.07 3.45
N LEU A 406 3.43 21.31 4.63
CA LEU A 406 3.95 20.89 5.93
C LEU A 406 2.93 20.05 6.67
N ARG A 407 3.27 18.82 7.05
CA ARG A 407 2.46 18.00 7.93
C ARG A 407 3.25 17.64 9.17
N LEU A 408 2.69 17.90 10.34
CA LEU A 408 3.27 17.54 11.63
C LEU A 408 2.24 16.72 12.42
N GLY A 409 2.55 15.46 12.65
CA GLY A 409 1.77 14.57 13.52
C GLY A 409 2.24 14.65 14.97
N ILE A 410 1.34 14.38 15.92
CA ILE A 410 1.63 14.25 17.36
C ILE A 410 2.30 15.51 17.96
N CYS A 411 1.63 16.66 17.79
CA CYS A 411 2.10 17.94 18.32
C CYS A 411 1.73 18.13 19.81
N PHE A 412 2.75 18.35 20.65
CA PHE A 412 2.67 18.78 22.05
C PHE A 412 3.23 20.19 22.18
N THR A 413 2.50 21.15 21.63
CA THR A 413 2.94 22.55 21.56
C THR A 413 2.03 23.47 22.37
N ALA A 414 2.60 24.53 22.94
CA ALA A 414 1.82 25.61 23.52
C ALA A 414 0.97 26.33 22.45
N ASP A 415 -0.11 26.97 22.91
CA ASP A 415 -1.00 27.72 22.04
C ASP A 415 -0.24 28.82 21.27
N GLY A 416 -0.56 28.96 19.99
CA GLY A 416 0.03 29.97 19.11
C GLY A 416 1.37 29.59 18.48
N VAL A 417 2.07 28.55 18.95
CA VAL A 417 3.37 28.13 18.37
C VAL A 417 3.19 27.65 16.93
N LEU A 418 2.24 26.74 16.67
CA LEU A 418 1.93 26.25 15.32
C LEU A 418 1.36 27.36 14.42
N SER A 419 0.58 28.28 14.99
CA SER A 419 0.10 29.46 14.25
C SER A 419 1.27 30.34 13.80
N ASN A 420 2.27 30.54 14.66
CA ASN A 420 3.48 31.29 14.33
C ASN A 420 4.29 30.61 13.21
N VAL A 421 4.38 29.28 13.20
CA VAL A 421 5.00 28.51 12.09
C VAL A 421 4.31 28.79 10.76
N VAL A 422 2.97 28.83 10.74
CA VAL A 422 2.22 29.11 9.52
C VAL A 422 2.41 30.57 9.08
N LEU A 423 2.29 31.52 10.02
CA LEU A 423 2.37 32.95 9.72
C LEU A 423 3.75 33.36 9.19
N SER A 424 4.82 32.85 9.80
CA SER A 424 6.21 33.08 9.37
C SER A 424 6.54 32.57 7.98
N ARG A 425 5.73 31.66 7.42
CA ARG A 425 5.97 31.01 6.13
C ARG A 425 5.03 31.42 5.01
N ARG A 426 4.11 32.37 5.26
CA ARG A 426 3.25 32.89 4.20
C ARG A 426 4.03 33.87 3.30
N PRO A 427 3.81 33.83 1.97
CA PRO A 427 2.85 33.00 1.23
C PRO A 427 3.40 31.65 0.73
N ALA A 428 4.64 31.28 1.07
CA ALA A 428 5.30 30.08 0.54
C ALA A 428 4.58 28.77 0.96
N LEU A 429 4.15 28.67 2.22
CA LEU A 429 3.42 27.52 2.75
C LEU A 429 1.95 27.56 2.32
N LYS A 430 1.57 26.66 1.41
CA LYS A 430 0.22 26.59 0.81
C LYS A 430 -0.72 25.63 1.53
N ARG A 431 -0.18 24.51 2.02
CA ARG A 431 -0.95 23.45 2.69
C ARG A 431 -0.29 23.09 4.00
N TYR A 432 -1.09 22.93 5.06
CA TYR A 432 -0.60 22.46 6.34
C TYR A 432 -1.61 21.56 7.03
N VAL A 433 -1.11 20.53 7.71
CA VAL A 433 -1.91 19.63 8.55
C VAL A 433 -1.17 19.43 9.85
N PHE A 434 -1.79 19.76 10.97
CA PHE A 434 -1.24 19.51 12.29
C PHE A 434 -2.20 18.60 13.05
N SER A 435 -1.68 17.48 13.53
CA SER A 435 -2.44 16.57 14.38
C SER A 435 -1.96 16.74 15.82
N THR A 436 -2.84 17.23 16.68
CA THR A 436 -2.64 17.25 18.13
C THR A 436 -3.08 15.89 18.70
N SER A 437 -2.33 15.35 19.65
CA SER A 437 -2.87 14.27 20.48
C SER A 437 -3.81 14.91 21.49
N ASP A 438 -5.07 14.51 21.51
CA ASP A 438 -5.88 14.71 22.72
C ASP A 438 -5.18 13.89 23.83
N MET A 439 -4.94 14.53 24.98
CA MET A 439 -4.30 13.89 26.13
C MET A 439 -5.12 12.73 26.69
#